data_AF-A0A2V4WZX2-F1
#
_entry.id   AF-A0A2V4WZX2-F1
#
_cell.length_a   1.000
_cell.length_b   1.000
_cell.length_c   1.000
_cell.angle_alpha   90.00
_cell.angle_beta   90.00
_cell.angle_gamma   90.00
#
_symmetry.space_group_name_H-M   'P 1'
#
loop_
_entity.id
_entity.type
_entity.pdbx_description
1 polymer ?
#
loop_
_entity_poly.entity_id
_entity_poly.type
_entity_poly.pdbx_seq_one_letter_code
_entity_poly.pdbx_strand_id
1 'polypeptide(L)' 'MNRTRIIGLILLIIGAILPFTVETDLTDFVTGLLIGIGIALLIIGKGKRVKNDSLDSSQ' A
#
# COMPACT_ATOMS: atom_id res chain seq x y z
N MET A 1 15.30 1.71 6.72
CA MET A 1 14.14 1.98 5.84
C MET A 1 12.90 2.06 6.73
N ASN A 2 12.14 3.16 6.70
CA ASN A 2 10.99 3.35 7.61
C ASN A 2 10.06 2.13 7.57
N ARG A 3 9.46 1.75 8.70
CA ARG A 3 8.60 0.56 8.82
C ARG A 3 7.48 0.55 7.77
N THR A 4 6.96 1.73 7.41
CA THR A 4 5.98 1.94 6.33
C THR A 4 6.48 1.47 4.95
N ARG A 5 7.75 1.68 4.63
CA ARG A 5 8.34 1.22 3.36
C ARG A 5 8.50 -0.30 3.31
N ILE A 6 8.73 -0.94 4.47
CA ILE A 6 8.82 -2.41 4.57
C ILE A 6 7.44 -3.03 4.35
N ILE A 7 6.39 -2.45 4.94
CA ILE A 7 5.00 -2.91 4.75
C ILE A 7 4.56 -2.79 3.29
N GLY A 8 4.87 -1.67 2.62
CA GLY A 8 4.59 -1.51 1.19
C GLY A 8 5.32 -2.52 0.31
N LEU A 9 6.57 -2.86 0.65
CA LEU A 9 7.34 -3.87 -0.07
C LEU A 9 6.74 -5.27 0.08
N ILE A 10 6.31 -5.63 1.30
CA ILE A 10 5.67 -6.92 1.58
C ILE A 10 4.34 -7.04 0.81
N LEU A 11 3.53 -5.97 0.80
CA LEU A 11 2.27 -5.94 0.07
C LEU A 11 2.47 -6.13 -1.44
N LEU A 12 3.54 -5.55 -1.99
CA LEU A 12 3.90 -5.66 -3.41
C LEU A 12 4.36 -7.07 -3.78
N ILE A 13 5.13 -7.73 -2.91
CA ILE A 13 5.54 -9.13 -3.08
C ILE A 13 4.32 -10.05 -3.06
N ILE A 14 3.42 -9.89 -2.09
CA ILE A 14 2.19 -10.68 -1.99
C ILE A 14 1.32 -10.49 -3.25
N GLY A 15 1.15 -9.24 -3.69
CA GLY A 15 0.40 -8.94 -4.91
C GLY A 15 1.02 -9.58 -6.15
N ALA A 16 2.34 -9.61 -6.28
CA ALA A 16 3.00 -10.26 -7.41
C ALA A 16 2.85 -11.79 -7.44
N ILE A 17 2.65 -12.44 -6.28
CA ILE A 17 2.57 -13.91 -6.15
C ILE A 17 1.11 -14.41 -6.24
N LEU A 18 0.13 -13.58 -5.89
CA LEU A 18 -1.30 -13.90 -5.99
C LEU A 18 -1.76 -14.47 -7.35
N PRO A 19 -1.40 -13.89 -8.52
CA PRO A 19 -1.85 -14.38 -9.82
C PRO A 19 -1.27 -15.76 -10.16
N PHE A 20 -0.11 -16.11 -9.60
CA PHE A 20 0.50 -17.43 -9.79
C PHE A 20 -0.23 -18.55 -9.03
N THR A 21 -1.06 -18.20 -8.04
CA THR A 21 -1.72 -19.17 -7.16
C THR A 21 -3.21 -19.31 -7.46
N VAL A 22 -3.84 -18.25 -7.97
CA VAL A 22 -5.29 -18.19 -8.20
C VAL A 22 -5.54 -17.73 -9.63
N GLU A 23 -5.70 -18.67 -10.55
CA GLU A 23 -5.96 -18.38 -11.96
C GLU A 23 -7.48 -18.18 -12.16
N THR A 24 -7.94 -16.95 -11.98
CA THR A 24 -9.32 -16.54 -12.28
C THR A 24 -9.31 -15.21 -13.01
N ASP A 25 -10.29 -14.96 -13.89
CA ASP A 25 -10.38 -13.70 -14.66
C ASP A 25 -10.41 -12.45 -13.77
N LEU A 26 -10.89 -12.59 -12.53
CA LEU A 26 -10.89 -11.52 -11.53
C LEU A 26 -9.52 -11.29 -10.91
N THR A 27 -8.67 -12.31 -10.85
CA THR A 27 -7.34 -12.21 -10.27
C THR A 27 -6.48 -11.23 -11.05
N ASP A 28 -6.52 -11.22 -12.38
CA ASP A 28 -5.70 -10.31 -13.19
C ASP A 28 -6.02 -8.83 -12.90
N PHE A 29 -7.31 -8.50 -12.76
CA PHE A 29 -7.76 -7.16 -12.39
C PHE A 29 -7.33 -6.78 -10.97
N VAL A 30 -7.55 -7.68 -10.00
CA VAL A 30 -7.19 -7.47 -8.59
C VAL A 30 -5.68 -7.35 -8.45
N THR A 31 -4.91 -8.12 -9.20
CA THR A 31 -3.45 -8.11 -9.17
C THR A 31 -2.90 -6.80 -9.71
N GLY A 32 -3.40 -6.33 -10.85
CA GLY A 32 -3.03 -5.02 -11.39
C GLY A 32 -3.33 -3.88 -10.42
N LEU A 33 -4.51 -3.93 -9.78
CA LEU A 33 -4.89 -2.97 -8.75
C LEU A 33 -3.97 -3.04 -7.51
N LEU A 34 -3.64 -4.25 -7.05
CA LEU A 34 -2.81 -4.48 -5.87
C LEU A 34 -1.34 -4.07 -6.09
N ILE A 35 -0.80 -4.30 -7.29
CA ILE A 35 0.52 -3.81 -7.71
C ILE A 35 0.51 -2.27 -7.79
N GLY A 36 -0.52 -1.68 -8.42
CA GLY A 36 -0.67 -0.23 -8.52
C GLY A 36 -0.73 0.46 -7.15
N ILE A 37 -1.52 -0.10 -6.22
CA ILE A 37 -1.61 0.37 -4.83
C ILE A 37 -0.26 0.16 -4.10
N GLY A 38 0.38 -1.00 -4.25
CA GLY A 38 1.68 -1.29 -3.63
C GLY A 38 2.76 -0.27 -4.04
N ILE A 39 2.83 0.06 -5.34
CA ILE A 39 3.75 1.08 -5.87
C ILE A 39 3.36 2.46 -5.35
N ALA A 40 2.07 2.82 -5.40
CA ALA A 40 1.59 4.10 -4.89
C ALA A 40 1.94 4.28 -3.41
N LEU A 41 1.82 3.23 -2.59
CA LEU A 41 2.10 3.25 -1.16
C LEU A 41 3.61 3.36 -0.88
N LEU A 42 4.45 2.73 -1.73
CA LEU A 42 5.91 2.86 -1.69
C LEU A 42 6.35 4.32 -1.95
N ILE A 43 5.67 5.01 -2.87
CA ILE A 43 5.95 6.41 -3.26
C ILE A 43 5.34 7.40 -2.25
N ILE A 44 4.06 7.22 -1.87
CA ILE A 44 3.31 8.08 -0.95
C ILE A 44 3.83 7.97 0.50
N GLY A 45 4.48 6.86 0.87
CA GLY A 45 5.09 6.68 2.20
C GLY A 45 6.13 7.73 2.59
N LYS A 46 6.53 8.62 1.67
CA LYS A 46 7.36 9.81 2.00
C LYS A 46 6.56 11.06 2.42
N GLY A 47 5.24 11.10 2.20
CA GLY A 47 4.48 12.36 2.10
C GLY A 47 3.39 12.66 3.13
N LYS A 48 2.88 11.71 3.92
CA LYS A 48 1.83 12.04 4.92
C LYS A 48 2.08 11.36 6.26
N ARG A 49 2.70 12.09 7.19
CA ARG A 49 2.14 12.12 8.54
C ARG A 49 0.78 12.79 8.37
N VAL A 50 -0.30 12.02 8.42
CA VAL A 50 -1.60 12.60 8.76
C VAL A 50 -1.43 13.07 10.20
N LYS A 51 -1.00 14.32 10.36
CA LYS A 51 -1.06 15.02 11.64
C LYS A 51 -2.53 15.31 11.84
N ASN A 52 -3.22 14.42 12.57
CA ASN A 52 -4.45 14.82 13.23
C ASN A 52 -4.05 15.81 14.33
N ASP A 53 -3.79 17.05 13.93
CA ASP A 53 -3.83 18.17 14.85
C ASP A 53 -5.33 18.51 15.02
N SER A 54 -6.06 17.59 15.65
CA SER A 54 -7.38 17.89 16.18
C SER A 54 -7.17 18.80 17.39
N LEU A 55 -7.27 20.11 17.13
CA LEU A 55 -7.85 21.11 18.02
C LEU A 55 -7.30 21.10 19.45
N ASP A 56 -6.04 21.54 19.60
CA ASP A 56 -5.62 22.24 20.81
C ASP A 56 -6.16 23.68 20.75
N SER A 57 -7.47 23.80 20.88
CA SER A 57 -8.12 25.09 21.08
C SER A 57 -8.24 25.33 22.59
N SER A 58 -7.26 26.06 23.12
CA SER A 58 -7.40 27.02 24.21
C SER A 58 -7.91 26.46 25.55
N GLN A 59 -6.97 26.06 26.41
CA GLN A 59 -7.07 26.27 27.87
C GLN A 59 -6.21 27.48 28.23
#